data_AF-A0A447KTY2-F1
#
_entry.id   AF-A0A447KTY2-F1
#
_cell.length_a   1.000
_cell.length_b   1.000
_cell.length_c   1.000
_cell.angle_alpha   90.00
_cell.angle_beta   90.00
_cell.angle_gamma   90.00
#
_symmetry.space_group_name_H-M   'P 1'
#
loop_
_entity.id
_entity.type
_entity.pdbx_description
1 polymer ?
#
loop_
_entity_poly.entity_id
_entity_poly.type
_entity_poly.pdbx_seq_one_letter_code
_entity_poly.pdbx_strand_id
1 'polypeptide(L)'
;MKQSPTPAEGQFKRTMKARHLVMLSLGGVIGTGLFFNTGYIISTTGALGTLLAYMIGALVVYLVMLCLGELSVAMPETGAFHVYASRYLGPGTGYTVAWLYWLTWTVALGSSLTAAGFCMQYWFPQSPVWLWCLVFCIAIFLLNVVTTRFFAESEFWFSLIKVITILAFIVLRWGGAVRHYPDEGRYPCAVPAQSGPPQAGYPTVRCRS
;
A
#
# COMPACT_ATOMS: atom_id res chain seq x y z
N MET A 1 45.89 -28.37 18.56
CA MET A 1 44.56 -28.99 18.63
C MET A 1 43.65 -28.22 17.68
N LYS A 2 43.23 -28.85 16.58
CA LYS A 2 42.30 -28.25 15.61
C LYS A 2 40.91 -28.22 16.24
N GLN A 3 40.41 -27.04 16.60
CA GLN A 3 39.02 -26.87 17.01
C GLN A 3 38.13 -27.05 15.78
N SER A 4 37.42 -28.17 15.75
CA SER A 4 36.28 -28.41 14.86
C SER A 4 35.19 -27.38 15.20
N PRO A 5 34.67 -26.59 14.24
CA PRO A 5 33.55 -25.72 14.52
C PRO A 5 32.29 -26.58 14.75
N THR A 6 31.69 -26.41 15.93
CA THR A 6 30.36 -26.93 16.29
C THR A 6 29.34 -26.56 15.20
N PRO A 7 28.47 -27.49 14.74
CA PRO A 7 27.47 -27.14 13.76
C PRO A 7 26.51 -26.13 14.37
N ALA A 8 26.46 -24.92 13.80
CA ALA A 8 25.54 -23.87 14.20
C ALA A 8 24.09 -24.35 14.03
N GLU A 9 23.38 -24.44 15.15
CA GLU A 9 21.94 -24.63 15.19
C GLU A 9 21.24 -23.50 14.42
N GLY A 10 20.27 -23.84 13.57
CA GLY A 10 19.33 -22.87 13.01
C GLY A 10 19.64 -22.31 11.62
N GLN A 11 20.15 -23.12 10.67
CA GLN A 11 20.09 -22.72 9.25
C GLN A 11 18.63 -22.61 8.80
N PHE A 12 18.07 -21.39 8.85
CA PHE A 12 16.83 -21.07 8.16
C PHE A 12 16.97 -21.47 6.70
N LYS A 13 16.12 -22.38 6.22
CA LYS A 13 16.06 -22.75 4.80
C LYS A 13 15.76 -21.49 4.00
N ARG A 14 16.80 -20.90 3.40
CA ARG A 14 16.72 -19.71 2.56
C ARG A 14 15.95 -20.07 1.29
N THR A 15 14.64 -19.99 1.42
CA THR A 15 13.69 -20.45 0.41
C THR A 15 13.40 -19.35 -0.61
N MET A 16 13.62 -18.08 -0.25
CA MET A 16 13.44 -16.92 -1.10
C MET A 16 14.79 -16.34 -1.55
N LYS A 17 14.99 -16.21 -2.86
CA LYS A 17 16.15 -15.49 -3.45
C LYS A 17 15.95 -13.97 -3.28
N ALA A 18 17.04 -13.20 -3.29
CA ALA A 18 17.02 -11.73 -3.13
C ALA A 18 16.05 -11.03 -4.11
N ARG A 19 15.95 -11.51 -5.36
CA ARG A 19 15.00 -11.00 -6.35
C ARG A 19 13.53 -11.08 -5.91
N HIS A 20 13.14 -12.15 -5.20
CA HIS A 20 11.77 -12.32 -4.73
C HIS A 20 11.48 -11.35 -3.58
N LEU A 21 12.47 -11.11 -2.71
CA LEU A 21 12.34 -10.16 -1.61
C LEU A 21 12.18 -8.71 -2.10
N VAL A 22 12.99 -8.29 -3.08
CA VAL A 22 12.87 -6.96 -3.70
C VAL A 22 11.55 -6.81 -4.44
N MET A 23 11.11 -7.85 -5.15
CA MET A 23 9.85 -7.78 -5.87
C MET A 23 8.64 -7.75 -4.94
N LEU A 24 8.67 -8.53 -3.87
CA LEU A 24 7.63 -8.57 -2.85
C LEU A 24 7.53 -7.22 -2.13
N SER A 25 8.66 -6.58 -1.81
CA SER A 25 8.63 -5.24 -1.20
C SER A 25 8.04 -4.19 -2.15
N LEU A 26 8.42 -4.18 -3.43
CA LEU A 26 7.84 -3.29 -4.44
C LEU A 26 6.35 -3.56 -4.64
N GLY A 27 5.94 -4.82 -4.75
CA GLY A 27 4.55 -5.23 -4.92
C GLY A 27 3.64 -4.87 -3.75
N GLY A 28 4.18 -4.95 -2.53
CA GLY A 28 3.52 -4.53 -1.30
C GLY A 28 3.34 -3.01 -1.20
N VAL A 29 4.39 -2.24 -1.53
CA VAL A 29 4.34 -0.76 -1.50
C VAL A 29 3.41 -0.20 -2.56
N ILE A 30 3.42 -0.76 -3.77
CA ILE A 30 2.52 -0.34 -4.86
C ILE A 30 1.08 -0.71 -4.49
N GLY A 31 0.87 -1.96 -4.06
CA GLY A 31 -0.34 -2.42 -3.38
C GLY A 31 -1.68 -2.08 -4.04
N THR A 32 -2.75 -2.31 -3.29
CA THR A 32 -4.10 -1.79 -3.60
C THR A 32 -4.21 -0.29 -3.29
N GLY A 33 -3.37 0.21 -2.36
CA GLY A 33 -3.41 1.59 -1.88
C GLY A 33 -3.15 2.65 -2.95
N LEU A 34 -2.18 2.44 -3.85
CA LEU A 34 -1.83 3.48 -4.83
C LEU A 34 -2.94 3.75 -5.85
N PHE A 35 -3.78 2.77 -6.18
CA PHE A 35 -4.87 2.98 -7.15
C PHE A 35 -6.21 3.25 -6.47
N PHE A 36 -6.56 2.49 -5.42
CA PHE A 36 -7.83 2.70 -4.72
C PHE A 36 -7.83 3.96 -3.85
N ASN A 37 -6.76 4.21 -3.09
CA ASN A 37 -6.73 5.30 -2.12
C ASN A 37 -6.40 6.64 -2.79
N THR A 38 -5.43 6.65 -3.72
CA THR A 38 -5.00 7.90 -4.38
C THR A 38 -6.13 8.55 -5.16
N GLY A 39 -7.01 7.78 -5.81
CA GLY A 39 -8.18 8.33 -6.51
C GLY A 39 -9.11 9.11 -5.57
N TYR A 40 -9.37 8.57 -4.39
CA TYR A 40 -10.17 9.23 -3.35
C TYR A 40 -9.48 10.50 -2.84
N ILE A 41 -8.20 10.43 -2.48
CA ILE A 41 -7.44 11.57 -1.94
C ILE A 41 -7.31 12.72 -2.95
N ILE A 42 -7.08 12.41 -4.24
CA ILE A 42 -7.03 13.44 -5.29
C ILE A 42 -8.39 14.14 -5.42
N SER A 43 -9.49 13.40 -5.35
CA SER A 43 -10.83 13.99 -5.46
C SER A 43 -11.19 14.91 -4.29
N THR A 44 -10.69 14.63 -3.09
CA THR A 44 -11.01 15.39 -1.87
C THR A 44 -10.07 16.55 -1.63
N THR A 45 -8.78 16.39 -1.93
CA THR A 45 -7.70 17.33 -1.53
C THR A 45 -7.11 18.08 -2.72
N GLY A 46 -7.44 17.68 -3.95
CA GLY A 46 -6.88 18.23 -5.17
C GLY A 46 -5.47 17.69 -5.48
N ALA A 47 -5.01 17.93 -6.71
CA ALA A 47 -3.77 17.35 -7.23
C ALA A 47 -2.52 17.84 -6.49
N LEU A 48 -2.41 19.15 -6.24
CA LEU A 48 -1.24 19.73 -5.55
C LEU A 48 -1.15 19.33 -4.08
N GLY A 49 -2.30 19.31 -3.38
CA GLY A 49 -2.35 18.91 -1.96
C GLY A 49 -1.98 17.44 -1.78
N THR A 50 -2.45 16.57 -2.68
CA THR A 50 -2.08 15.14 -2.68
C THR A 50 -0.58 14.95 -2.90
N LEU A 51 0.02 15.66 -3.87
CA LEU A 51 1.45 15.57 -4.15
C LEU A 51 2.30 15.98 -2.95
N LEU A 52 1.98 17.12 -2.32
CA LEU A 52 2.70 17.60 -1.14
C LEU A 52 2.57 16.62 0.04
N ALA A 53 1.37 16.08 0.28
CA ALA A 53 1.16 15.08 1.33
C ALA A 53 2.01 13.82 1.10
N TYR A 54 2.07 13.31 -0.13
CA TYR A 54 2.92 12.16 -0.48
C TYR A 54 4.41 12.49 -0.33
N MET A 55 4.86 13.68 -0.71
CA MET A 55 6.27 14.09 -0.58
C MET A 55 6.73 14.15 0.88
N ILE A 56 5.92 14.75 1.75
CA ILE A 56 6.22 14.84 3.18
C ILE A 56 6.20 13.44 3.81
N GLY A 57 5.18 12.64 3.51
CA GLY A 57 5.08 11.26 4.00
C GLY A 57 6.26 10.40 3.55
N ALA A 58 6.64 10.48 2.27
CA ALA A 58 7.77 9.77 1.72
C ALA A 58 9.10 10.17 2.38
N LEU A 59 9.30 11.47 2.66
CA LEU A 59 10.49 11.96 3.35
C LEU A 59 10.61 11.38 4.76
N VAL A 60 9.52 11.38 5.54
CA VAL A 60 9.51 10.82 6.90
C VAL A 60 9.81 9.32 6.87
N VAL A 61 9.12 8.56 6.01
CA VAL A 61 9.36 7.11 5.88
C VAL A 61 10.78 6.81 5.41
N TYR A 62 11.33 7.62 4.51
CA TYR A 62 12.70 7.49 4.04
C TYR A 62 13.72 7.67 5.17
N LEU A 63 13.56 8.70 6.01
CA LEU A 63 14.43 8.92 7.17
C LEU A 63 14.35 7.76 8.17
N VAL A 64 13.15 7.25 8.44
CA VAL A 64 12.95 6.09 9.32
C VAL A 64 13.66 4.85 8.76
N MET A 65 13.50 4.59 7.46
CA MET A 65 14.12 3.43 6.82
C MET A 65 15.64 3.52 6.77
N LEU A 66 16.21 4.73 6.60
CA LEU A 66 17.66 4.96 6.70
C LEU A 66 18.19 4.59 8.09
N CYS A 67 17.55 5.08 9.16
CA CYS A 67 17.95 4.74 10.53
C CYS A 67 17.83 3.24 10.81
N LEU A 68 16.75 2.59 10.36
CA LEU A 68 16.57 1.15 10.48
C LEU A 68 17.60 0.35 9.67
N GLY A 69 18.00 0.87 8.51
CA GLY A 69 19.01 0.26 7.63
C GLY A 69 20.38 0.21 8.29
N GLU A 70 20.86 1.35 8.80
CA GLU A 70 22.12 1.44 9.55
C GLU A 70 22.13 0.49 10.76
N LEU A 71 21.01 0.43 11.48
CA LEU A 71 20.87 -0.46 12.64
C LEU A 71 20.91 -1.95 12.26
N SER A 72 20.30 -2.31 11.14
CA SER A 72 20.25 -3.69 10.63
C SER A 72 21.61 -4.17 10.13
N VAL A 73 22.46 -3.26 9.63
CA VAL A 73 23.84 -3.57 9.23
C VAL A 73 24.75 -3.67 10.46
N ALA A 74 24.57 -2.79 11.45
CA ALA A 74 25.36 -2.78 12.67
C ALA A 74 25.13 -4.01 13.55
N MET A 75 23.89 -4.54 13.61
CA MET A 75 23.55 -5.73 14.39
C MET A 75 22.65 -6.67 13.58
N PRO A 76 23.22 -7.69 12.89
CA PRO A 76 22.45 -8.65 12.11
C PRO A 76 21.83 -9.73 13.01
N GLU A 77 21.00 -9.32 13.97
CA GLU A 77 20.23 -10.22 14.82
C GLU A 77 19.07 -10.82 14.01
N THR A 78 18.83 -12.12 14.15
CA THR A 78 17.68 -12.78 13.52
C THR A 78 16.41 -12.45 14.33
N GLY A 79 15.76 -11.34 14.01
CA GLY A 79 14.56 -10.88 14.72
C GLY A 79 13.87 -9.69 14.04
N ALA A 80 12.64 -9.39 14.46
CA ALA A 80 11.90 -8.21 13.99
C ALA A 80 12.33 -6.94 14.74
N PHE A 81 11.94 -5.77 14.25
CA PHE A 81 12.39 -4.47 14.76
C PHE A 81 12.13 -4.23 16.27
N HIS A 82 11.18 -4.95 16.86
CA HIS A 82 10.92 -4.91 18.30
C HIS A 82 12.12 -5.37 19.14
N VAL A 83 13.00 -6.21 18.60
CA VAL A 83 14.23 -6.67 19.28
C VAL A 83 15.20 -5.51 19.47
N TYR A 84 15.35 -4.65 18.46
CA TYR A 84 16.13 -3.42 18.58
C TYR A 84 15.51 -2.47 19.61
N ALA A 85 14.18 -2.31 19.58
CA ALA A 85 13.47 -1.48 20.55
C ALA A 85 13.63 -2.01 21.98
N SER A 86 13.54 -3.33 22.21
CA SER A 86 13.75 -3.92 23.54
C SER A 86 15.18 -3.71 24.06
N ARG A 87 16.17 -3.76 23.17
CA ARG A 87 17.59 -3.70 23.53
C ARG A 87 18.06 -2.28 23.83
N TYR A 88 17.59 -1.28 23.08
CA TYR A 88 18.04 0.11 23.23
C TYR A 88 17.10 1.02 24.04
N LEU A 89 15.80 0.75 24.03
CA LEU A 89 14.80 1.59 24.72
C LEU A 89 14.23 0.91 25.97
N GLY A 90 14.40 -0.41 26.10
CA GLY A 90 13.95 -1.19 27.23
C GLY A 90 12.81 -2.17 26.89
N PRO A 91 12.59 -3.19 27.74
CA PRO A 91 11.70 -4.31 27.46
C PRO A 91 10.22 -3.90 27.26
N GLY A 92 9.74 -2.88 27.98
CA GLY A 92 8.37 -2.37 27.82
C GLY A 92 8.12 -1.74 26.44
N THR A 93 9.09 -0.98 25.92
CA THR A 93 9.01 -0.38 24.59
C THR A 93 9.06 -1.44 23.50
N GLY A 94 9.90 -2.47 23.67
CA GLY A 94 9.93 -3.63 22.77
C GLY A 94 8.58 -4.35 22.68
N TYR A 95 7.92 -4.59 23.81
CA TYR A 95 6.59 -5.20 23.85
C TYR A 95 5.55 -4.36 23.10
N THR A 96 5.52 -3.05 23.33
CA THR A 96 4.60 -2.13 22.64
C THR A 96 4.84 -2.13 21.13
N VAL A 97 6.10 -2.07 20.69
CA VAL A 97 6.45 -2.11 19.25
C VAL A 97 6.02 -3.43 18.62
N ALA A 98 6.17 -4.56 19.31
CA ALA A 98 5.71 -5.86 18.80
C ALA A 98 4.19 -5.86 18.55
N TRP A 99 3.40 -5.35 19.50
CA TRP A 99 1.93 -5.24 19.34
C TRP A 99 1.52 -4.26 18.25
N LEU A 100 2.13 -3.07 18.20
CA LEU A 100 1.86 -2.08 17.16
C LEU A 100 2.21 -2.63 15.77
N TYR A 101 3.31 -3.37 15.65
CA TYR A 101 3.70 -4.02 14.41
C TYR A 101 2.65 -5.05 13.98
N TRP A 102 2.24 -5.94 14.89
CA TRP A 102 1.20 -6.93 14.61
C TRP A 102 -0.13 -6.29 14.21
N LEU A 103 -0.57 -5.25 14.92
CA LEU A 103 -1.79 -4.50 14.60
C LEU A 103 -1.70 -3.83 13.23
N THR A 104 -0.56 -3.21 12.91
CA THR A 104 -0.34 -2.55 11.61
C THR A 104 -0.50 -3.55 10.47
N TRP A 105 0.10 -4.74 10.58
CA TRP A 105 -0.04 -5.77 9.55
C TRP A 105 -1.46 -6.34 9.48
N THR A 106 -2.13 -6.50 10.62
CA THR A 106 -3.53 -6.96 10.66
C THR A 106 -4.46 -5.98 9.95
N VAL A 107 -4.32 -4.67 10.22
CA VAL A 107 -5.09 -3.62 9.56
C VAL A 107 -4.74 -3.53 8.08
N ALA A 108 -3.46 -3.63 7.72
CA ALA A 108 -3.02 -3.60 6.31
C ALA A 108 -3.62 -4.76 5.50
N LEU A 109 -3.61 -5.98 6.03
CA LEU A 109 -4.23 -7.15 5.39
C LEU A 109 -5.75 -7.00 5.30
N GLY A 110 -6.41 -6.56 6.39
CA GLY A 110 -7.85 -6.33 6.40
C GLY A 110 -8.30 -5.26 5.40
N SER A 111 -7.53 -4.17 5.27
CA SER A 111 -7.80 -3.12 4.28
C SER A 111 -7.65 -3.64 2.84
N SER A 112 -6.67 -4.52 2.61
CA SER A 112 -6.43 -5.12 1.30
C SER A 112 -7.55 -6.08 0.88
N LEU A 113 -8.05 -6.90 1.81
CA LEU A 113 -9.21 -7.77 1.60
C LEU A 113 -10.48 -6.97 1.34
N THR A 114 -10.68 -5.87 2.08
CA THR A 114 -11.84 -4.99 1.91
C THR A 114 -11.83 -4.29 0.55
N ALA A 115 -10.67 -3.80 0.11
CA ALA A 115 -10.51 -3.23 -1.23
C ALA A 115 -10.80 -4.27 -2.33
N ALA A 116 -10.33 -5.51 -2.17
CA ALA A 116 -10.66 -6.61 -3.09
C ALA A 116 -12.17 -6.92 -3.09
N GLY A 117 -12.82 -6.89 -1.92
CA GLY A 117 -14.27 -7.04 -1.80
C GLY A 117 -15.06 -5.95 -2.52
N PHE A 118 -14.66 -4.68 -2.40
CA PHE A 118 -15.26 -3.58 -3.17
C PHE A 118 -15.04 -3.73 -4.67
N CYS A 119 -13.88 -4.23 -5.09
CA CYS A 119 -13.62 -4.55 -6.49
C CYS A 119 -14.65 -5.58 -7.00
N MET A 120 -14.89 -6.67 -6.26
CA MET A 120 -15.84 -7.71 -6.66
C MET A 120 -17.29 -7.23 -6.78
N GLN A 121 -17.68 -6.23 -5.99
CA GLN A 121 -19.01 -5.61 -6.12
C GLN A 121 -19.24 -4.90 -7.46
N TYR A 122 -18.18 -4.53 -8.18
CA TYR A 122 -18.31 -3.96 -9.52
C TYR A 122 -18.92 -4.96 -10.52
N TRP A 123 -18.60 -6.25 -10.37
CA TRP A 123 -19.18 -7.33 -11.19
C TRP A 123 -20.41 -7.98 -10.55
N PHE A 124 -20.44 -8.08 -9.22
CA PHE A 124 -21.52 -8.71 -8.45
C PHE A 124 -22.15 -7.71 -7.45
N PRO A 125 -22.92 -6.71 -7.92
CA PRO A 125 -23.41 -5.62 -7.08
C PRO A 125 -24.42 -6.04 -6.00
N GLN A 126 -25.05 -7.21 -6.15
CA GLN A 126 -26.02 -7.74 -5.18
C GLN A 126 -25.36 -8.48 -3.99
N SER A 127 -24.05 -8.71 -4.04
CA SER A 127 -23.34 -9.51 -3.04
C SER A 127 -22.70 -8.64 -1.95
N PRO A 128 -22.76 -9.06 -0.66
CA PRO A 128 -22.19 -8.27 0.43
C PRO A 128 -20.66 -8.38 0.48
N VAL A 129 -19.98 -7.27 0.79
CA VAL A 129 -18.50 -7.19 0.81
C VAL A 129 -17.86 -8.24 1.73
N TRP A 130 -18.44 -8.49 2.91
CA TRP A 130 -17.88 -9.42 3.90
C TRP A 130 -17.73 -10.84 3.36
N LEU A 131 -18.63 -11.27 2.47
CA LEU A 131 -18.57 -12.59 1.85
C LEU A 131 -17.30 -12.73 1.00
N TRP A 132 -17.00 -11.74 0.16
CA TRP A 132 -15.78 -11.73 -0.64
C TRP A 132 -14.51 -11.61 0.21
N CYS A 133 -14.54 -10.82 1.28
CA CYS A 133 -13.43 -10.75 2.24
C CYS A 133 -13.12 -12.13 2.84
N LEU A 134 -14.14 -12.89 3.26
CA LEU A 134 -13.97 -14.25 3.77
C LEU A 134 -13.43 -15.21 2.72
N VAL A 135 -13.98 -15.19 1.50
CA VAL A 135 -13.53 -16.05 0.40
C VAL A 135 -12.06 -15.82 0.10
N PHE A 136 -11.62 -14.57 -0.04
CA PHE A 136 -10.21 -14.25 -0.26
C PHE A 136 -9.32 -14.59 0.94
N CYS A 137 -9.81 -14.38 2.16
CA CYS A 137 -9.09 -14.77 3.38
C CYS A 137 -8.83 -16.28 3.43
N ILE A 138 -9.86 -17.10 3.17
CA ILE A 138 -9.73 -18.56 3.12
C ILE A 138 -8.78 -18.98 1.99
N ALA A 139 -8.92 -18.38 0.81
CA ALA A 139 -8.04 -18.70 -0.32
C ALA A 139 -6.56 -18.40 0.00
N ILE A 140 -6.26 -17.25 0.59
CA ILE A 140 -4.89 -16.88 0.99
C ILE A 140 -4.38 -17.82 2.09
N PHE A 141 -5.23 -18.16 3.08
CA PHE A 141 -4.88 -19.09 4.14
C PHE A 141 -4.53 -20.48 3.56
N LEU A 142 -5.34 -21.00 2.64
CA LEU A 142 -5.07 -22.29 1.98
C LEU A 142 -3.77 -22.24 1.16
N LEU A 143 -3.52 -21.17 0.42
CA LEU A 143 -2.26 -20.98 -0.32
C LEU A 143 -1.05 -20.94 0.63
N ASN A 144 -1.19 -20.36 1.81
CA ASN A 144 -0.13 -20.31 2.82
C ASN A 144 0.22 -21.70 3.36
N VAL A 145 -0.79 -22.56 3.55
CA VAL A 145 -0.62 -23.94 4.03
C VAL A 145 0.05 -24.84 3.01
N VAL A 146 -0.19 -24.64 1.70
CA VAL A 146 0.26 -25.57 0.66
C VAL A 146 1.77 -25.51 0.42
N THR A 147 2.38 -24.33 0.20
CA THR A 147 3.85 -24.17 0.09
C THR A 147 4.25 -22.69 -0.04
N THR A 148 5.15 -22.20 0.83
CA THR A 148 5.66 -20.81 0.83
C THR A 148 6.45 -20.41 -0.43
N ARG A 149 7.04 -21.37 -1.16
CA ARG A 149 7.69 -21.13 -2.47
C ARG A 149 6.69 -20.73 -3.55
N PHE A 150 5.56 -21.41 -3.59
CA PHE A 150 4.54 -21.16 -4.61
C PHE A 150 3.93 -19.77 -4.44
N PHE A 151 3.74 -19.34 -3.19
CA PHE A 151 3.34 -17.98 -2.85
C PHE A 151 4.36 -16.94 -3.34
N ALA A 152 5.65 -17.15 -3.06
CA ALA A 152 6.73 -16.27 -3.49
C ALA A 152 6.82 -16.09 -5.02
N GLU A 153 6.67 -17.18 -5.77
CA GLU A 153 6.70 -17.17 -7.22
C GLU A 153 5.45 -16.45 -7.77
N SER A 154 4.27 -16.76 -7.22
CA SER A 154 3.00 -16.13 -7.63
C SER A 154 3.03 -14.62 -7.38
N GLU A 155 3.48 -14.20 -6.20
CA GLU A 155 3.58 -12.80 -5.82
C GLU A 155 4.60 -12.04 -6.68
N PHE A 156 5.70 -12.68 -7.08
CA PHE A 156 6.64 -12.11 -8.05
C PHE A 156 5.94 -11.77 -9.38
N TRP A 157 5.16 -12.71 -9.93
CA TRP A 157 4.42 -12.48 -11.18
C TRP A 157 3.33 -11.42 -11.04
N PHE A 158 2.54 -11.45 -9.95
CA PHE A 158 1.51 -10.43 -9.70
C PHE A 158 2.11 -9.04 -9.52
N SER A 159 3.23 -8.93 -8.83
CA SER A 159 3.94 -7.67 -8.66
C SER A 159 4.50 -7.15 -9.98
N LEU A 160 4.92 -8.04 -10.89
CA LEU A 160 5.42 -7.65 -12.22
C LEU A 160 4.31 -7.00 -13.05
N ILE A 161 3.11 -7.57 -13.02
CA ILE A 161 1.94 -7.01 -13.68
C ILE A 161 1.62 -5.61 -13.12
N LYS A 162 1.69 -5.43 -11.80
CA LYS A 162 1.47 -4.12 -11.16
C LYS A 162 2.46 -3.05 -11.64
N VAL A 163 3.75 -3.40 -11.70
CA VAL A 163 4.81 -2.47 -12.15
C VAL A 163 4.60 -2.09 -13.62
N ILE A 164 4.35 -3.08 -14.49
CA ILE A 164 4.08 -2.83 -15.92
C ILE A 164 2.85 -1.93 -16.09
N THR A 165 1.80 -2.15 -15.30
CA THR A 165 0.58 -1.34 -15.33
C THR A 165 0.87 0.12 -15.00
N ILE A 166 1.67 0.40 -13.97
CA ILE A 166 2.09 1.77 -13.64
C ILE A 166 2.90 2.39 -14.77
N LEU A 167 3.87 1.66 -15.33
CA LEU A 167 4.69 2.15 -16.44
C LEU A 167 3.82 2.49 -17.66
N ALA A 168 2.82 1.66 -17.96
CA ALA A 168 1.86 1.92 -19.03
C ALA A 168 1.07 3.21 -18.77
N PHE A 169 0.54 3.41 -17.55
CA PHE A 169 -0.16 4.64 -17.19
C PHE A 169 0.72 5.89 -17.33
N ILE A 170 1.99 5.82 -16.93
CA ILE A 170 2.95 6.94 -17.05
C ILE A 170 3.21 7.26 -18.53
N VAL A 171 3.49 6.24 -19.36
CA VAL A 171 3.77 6.43 -20.79
C VAL A 171 2.55 6.96 -21.53
N LEU A 172 1.35 6.44 -21.23
CA LEU A 172 0.10 6.94 -21.83
C LEU A 172 -0.18 8.40 -21.43
N ARG A 173 0.00 8.74 -20.15
CA ARG A 173 -0.17 10.11 -19.64
C ARG A 173 0.83 11.06 -20.28
N TRP A 174 2.11 10.68 -20.36
CA TRP A 174 3.17 11.49 -20.95
C TRP A 174 2.99 11.64 -22.47
N GLY A 175 2.68 10.54 -23.17
CA GLY A 175 2.43 10.53 -24.61
C GLY A 175 1.13 11.23 -25.03
N GLY A 176 0.13 11.29 -24.13
CA GLY A 176 -1.11 12.05 -24.31
C GLY A 176 -0.97 13.53 -23.96
N ALA A 177 -0.22 13.88 -22.91
CA ALA A 177 0.07 15.26 -22.52
C ALA A 177 0.87 16.03 -23.59
N VAL A 178 1.71 15.32 -24.36
CA VAL A 178 2.41 15.90 -25.52
C VAL A 178 1.47 16.17 -26.71
N ARG A 179 0.29 15.53 -26.76
CA ARG A 179 -0.61 15.62 -27.92
C ARG A 179 -1.83 16.52 -27.76
N HIS A 180 -2.29 16.80 -26.54
CA HIS A 180 -3.42 17.71 -26.32
C HIS A 180 -3.34 18.41 -24.96
N TYR A 181 -2.97 19.69 -24.96
CA TYR A 181 -3.48 20.67 -24.00
C TYR A 181 -4.52 21.51 -24.75
N PRO A 182 -5.81 21.13 -24.79
CA PRO A 182 -6.85 22.10 -25.07
C PRO A 182 -7.04 22.91 -23.78
N ASP A 183 -6.91 24.22 -23.86
CA ASP A 183 -7.17 25.14 -22.75
C ASP A 183 -8.46 24.78 -21.99
N GLU A 184 -8.34 24.28 -20.76
CA GLU A 184 -9.46 24.10 -19.84
C GLU A 184 -9.88 25.46 -19.23
N GLY A 185 -10.41 26.33 -20.08
CA GLY A 185 -11.13 27.54 -19.70
C GLY A 185 -12.62 27.31 -19.40
N ARG A 186 -13.01 26.13 -18.93
CA ARG A 186 -14.41 25.82 -18.59
C ARG A 186 -14.51 24.96 -17.34
N TYR A 187 -14.41 25.59 -16.18
CA TYR A 187 -15.08 25.08 -14.99
C TYR A 187 -16.59 25.18 -15.25
N PRO A 188 -17.36 24.07 -15.34
CA PRO A 188 -18.80 24.18 -15.23
C PRO A 188 -19.10 24.70 -13.83
N CYS A 189 -19.96 25.71 -13.77
CA CYS A 189 -20.32 26.48 -12.59
C CYS A 189 -20.31 25.65 -11.29
N ALA A 190 -19.55 26.12 -10.31
CA ALA A 190 -19.59 25.60 -8.94
C ALA A 190 -21.05 25.48 -8.48
N VAL A 191 -21.48 24.26 -8.17
CA VAL A 191 -22.74 23.99 -7.48
C VAL A 191 -22.60 24.62 -6.09
N PRO A 192 -23.45 25.58 -5.68
CA PRO A 192 -23.40 26.07 -4.33
C PRO A 192 -23.84 24.93 -3.40
N ALA A 193 -23.01 24.62 -2.40
CA ALA A 193 -23.35 23.71 -1.33
C ALA A 193 -24.63 24.21 -0.63
N GLN A 194 -25.76 23.55 -0.87
CA GLN A 194 -27.00 23.82 -0.14
C GLN A 194 -26.94 23.10 1.21
N SER A 195 -26.55 23.82 2.25
CA SER A 195 -26.81 23.45 3.65
C SER A 195 -27.68 24.54 4.30
N GLY A 196 -28.99 24.47 4.09
CA GLY A 196 -29.97 25.38 4.72
C GLY A 196 -31.36 25.27 4.09
N PRO A 197 -32.44 25.59 4.82
CA PRO A 197 -33.80 25.55 4.29
C PRO A 197 -33.98 26.56 3.14
N PRO A 198 -34.90 26.30 2.20
CA PRO A 198 -35.00 27.04 0.94
C PRO A 198 -35.37 28.50 1.18
N GLN A 199 -34.42 29.41 0.91
CA GLN A 199 -34.67 30.85 0.89
C GLN A 199 -35.21 31.22 -0.50
N ALA A 200 -36.46 31.67 -0.54
CA ALA A 200 -37.07 32.23 -1.74
C ALA A 200 -36.36 33.55 -2.09
N GLY A 201 -35.62 33.59 -3.21
CA GLY A 201 -35.08 34.87 -3.70
C GLY A 201 -33.74 34.86 -4.46
N TYR A 202 -33.17 33.72 -4.88
CA TYR A 202 -31.93 33.76 -5.66
C TYR A 202 -32.19 33.97 -7.16
N PRO A 203 -31.46 34.89 -7.83
CA PRO A 203 -31.55 35.05 -9.28
C PRO A 203 -30.97 33.81 -9.97
N THR A 204 -31.75 33.20 -10.86
CA THR A 204 -31.30 32.11 -11.74
C THR A 204 -30.18 32.61 -12.65
N VAL A 205 -28.95 32.15 -12.40
CA VAL A 205 -27.82 32.37 -13.32
C VAL A 205 -28.08 31.54 -14.57
N ARG A 206 -28.51 32.20 -15.65
CA ARG A 206 -28.78 31.60 -16.95
C ARG A 206 -27.44 31.30 -17.63
N CYS A 207 -27.02 30.03 -17.63
CA CYS A 207 -25.93 29.57 -18.48
C CYS A 207 -26.34 29.77 -19.95
N ARG A 208 -25.69 30.70 -20.65
CA ARG A 208 -25.89 30.90 -22.08
C ARG A 208 -24.92 30.01 -22.84
N SER A 209 -25.47 29.24 -23.78
CA SER A 209 -24.79 28.36 -24.73
C SER A 209 -23.72 29.07 -25.55
#